data_AF-A0A913ZFN1-F1
#
_entry.id   AF-A0A913ZFN1-F1
#
_cell.length_a   1.000
_cell.length_b   1.000
_cell.length_c   1.000
_cell.angle_alpha   90.00
_cell.angle_beta   90.00
_cell.angle_gamma   90.00
#
_symmetry.space_group_name_H-M   'P 1'
#
loop_
_entity.id
_entity.type
_entity.pdbx_description
1 polymer ?
#
loop_
_entity_poly.entity_id
_entity_poly.type
_entity_poly.pdbx_seq_one_letter_code
_entity_poly.pdbx_strand_id
1 'polypeptide(L)'
;MINFNRFFSSLPLLLATLAVQYEEGRTESNSERLLKFGNSLLAQGQLVDALAQFSSAIDNDPDNYMAYYKRATVYLAQGRSKAALPDLKKSMRLKPDFTSAFVHHGNILLKLGKMEEAKKDYIEALRQDPGNKEARERLDIIPQLQQRLTDAEGLMKADRSEEAAEYYSAVITYIPWNVGIRQLRADAYVVYGNYYKALDDYRAITKLKPDCTEEYLQMSDLNYVLGDLEESLIAIRECLKLDQDHKECYSHYKKVKKLDRQYTQGQNLINEGRYDEAIQRYQQTMETEPEEGYVYHMRSKAKICHCYTKLQDTAQAYKICNAVLERESENVDVLLDRAEAYLLDEMFDKALDDFRRANELEDSQRTQEGLNRAQKLLKQSQKRDYYKILGVKRTAKKKEILKAYRKLAQQWHPDKHEEGVAKEKASKVFMDIAAAKEVLTDPEKRQQFDQGEDPLDPEEQQRRNQHWGNPFGGGGGFNPFGSGGGSFKFHFP
;
A
#
# COMPACT_ATOMS: atom_id res chain seq x y z
N MET A 1 25.90 -61.06 -109.43
CA MET A 1 27.20 -61.69 -109.11
C MET A 1 27.90 -60.83 -108.06
N ILE A 2 28.35 -61.50 -107.00
CA ILE A 2 29.34 -61.09 -105.98
C ILE A 2 28.83 -60.26 -104.78
N ASN A 3 28.91 -60.95 -103.64
CA ASN A 3 28.84 -60.55 -102.24
C ASN A 3 30.13 -59.81 -101.80
N PHE A 4 30.06 -58.93 -100.79
CA PHE A 4 30.77 -59.09 -99.50
C PHE A 4 30.46 -57.95 -98.48
N ASN A 5 29.94 -58.34 -97.31
CA ASN A 5 30.19 -57.86 -95.94
C ASN A 5 31.24 -56.72 -95.74
N ARG A 6 31.13 -55.76 -94.81
CA ARG A 6 30.82 -55.85 -93.36
C ARG A 6 30.94 -54.45 -92.68
N PHE A 7 30.31 -54.28 -91.50
CA PHE A 7 30.60 -53.30 -90.42
C PHE A 7 30.31 -51.80 -90.67
N PHE A 8 29.25 -51.23 -90.08
CA PHE A 8 29.15 -50.79 -88.68
C PHE A 8 27.73 -50.32 -88.35
N SER A 9 27.39 -50.50 -87.09
CA SER A 9 26.11 -50.37 -86.42
C SER A 9 25.78 -48.93 -86.01
N SER A 10 24.48 -48.65 -85.92
CA SER A 10 23.77 -47.70 -85.02
C SER A 10 23.82 -46.18 -85.26
N LEU A 11 22.78 -45.69 -85.95
CA LEU A 11 22.06 -44.43 -85.68
C LEU A 11 20.57 -44.87 -85.48
N PRO A 12 19.82 -44.48 -84.43
CA PRO A 12 19.84 -43.17 -83.78
C PRO A 12 19.83 -43.26 -82.23
N LEU A 13 20.92 -42.87 -81.58
CA LEU A 13 20.94 -42.59 -80.14
C LEU A 13 21.48 -41.18 -79.90
N LEU A 14 20.96 -40.22 -80.66
CA LEU A 14 21.39 -38.82 -80.64
C LEU A 14 20.21 -37.83 -80.55
N LEU A 15 19.05 -38.31 -80.12
CA LEU A 15 17.87 -37.50 -79.75
C LEU A 15 17.27 -37.89 -78.39
N ALA A 16 17.95 -38.73 -77.60
CA ALA A 16 17.51 -39.18 -76.27
C ALA A 16 18.51 -38.89 -75.15
N THR A 17 19.60 -38.15 -75.41
CA THR A 17 20.55 -37.69 -74.38
C THR A 17 20.52 -36.17 -74.16
N LEU A 18 19.68 -35.43 -74.92
CA LEU A 18 19.36 -34.02 -74.66
C LEU A 18 18.02 -33.81 -73.93
N ALA A 19 17.41 -34.89 -73.43
CA ALA A 19 16.17 -34.83 -72.65
C ALA A 19 16.35 -35.25 -71.18
N VAL A 20 17.61 -35.40 -70.70
CA VAL A 20 17.91 -35.82 -69.31
C VAL A 20 18.85 -34.84 -68.57
N GLN A 21 19.09 -33.64 -69.11
CA GLN A 21 19.76 -32.56 -68.38
C GLN A 21 19.04 -31.22 -68.51
N TYR A 22 17.71 -31.25 -68.38
CA TYR A 22 16.95 -30.08 -67.98
C TYR A 22 16.43 -30.30 -66.56
N GLU A 23 17.35 -30.54 -65.62
CA GLU A 23 17.11 -30.09 -64.26
C GLU A 23 17.15 -28.56 -64.33
N GLU A 24 15.97 -27.94 -64.23
CA GLU A 24 15.87 -26.53 -63.90
C GLU A 24 16.61 -26.28 -62.58
N GLY A 25 17.88 -25.90 -62.67
CA GLY A 25 18.54 -25.17 -61.60
C GLY A 25 17.82 -23.83 -61.47
N ARG A 26 16.72 -23.80 -60.70
CA ARG A 26 16.09 -22.55 -60.24
C ARG A 26 17.16 -21.76 -59.50
N THR A 27 17.71 -20.74 -60.15
CA THR A 27 18.47 -19.71 -59.46
C THR A 27 17.56 -19.11 -58.40
N GLU A 28 17.91 -19.33 -57.13
CA GLU A 28 17.18 -18.79 -55.99
C GLU A 28 16.92 -17.29 -56.18
N SER A 29 15.65 -16.88 -56.12
CA SER A 29 15.26 -15.48 -56.32
C SER A 29 15.95 -14.59 -55.30
N ASN A 30 16.29 -13.36 -55.67
CA ASN A 30 16.85 -12.38 -54.72
C ASN A 30 15.95 -12.23 -53.48
N SER A 31 14.62 -12.28 -53.66
CA SER A 31 13.67 -12.24 -52.54
C SER A 31 13.77 -13.47 -51.63
N GLU A 32 13.95 -14.68 -52.19
CA GLU A 32 14.14 -15.92 -51.42
C GLU A 32 15.44 -15.90 -50.60
N ARG A 33 16.53 -15.39 -51.18
CA ARG A 33 17.80 -15.21 -50.46
C ARG A 33 17.66 -14.25 -49.28
N LEU A 34 16.99 -13.12 -49.50
CA LEU A 34 16.71 -12.12 -48.46
C LEU A 34 15.83 -12.71 -47.35
N LEU A 35 14.83 -13.54 -47.69
CA LEU A 35 14.02 -14.26 -46.73
C LEU A 35 14.85 -15.26 -45.89
N LYS A 36 15.72 -16.06 -46.52
CA LYS A 36 16.59 -16.99 -45.79
C LYS A 36 17.54 -16.26 -44.86
N PHE A 37 18.13 -15.15 -45.32
CA PHE A 37 19.02 -14.35 -44.50
C PHE A 37 18.28 -13.70 -43.33
N GLY A 38 17.11 -13.10 -43.58
CA GLY A 38 16.23 -12.56 -42.53
C GLY A 38 15.81 -13.61 -41.50
N ASN A 39 15.51 -14.85 -41.92
CA ASN A 39 15.22 -15.95 -40.99
C ASN A 39 16.43 -16.33 -40.12
N SER A 40 17.64 -16.32 -40.69
CA SER A 40 18.88 -16.57 -39.94
C SER A 40 19.12 -15.51 -38.87
N LEU A 41 18.94 -14.23 -39.22
CA LEU A 41 19.05 -13.11 -38.29
C LEU A 41 17.98 -13.19 -37.19
N LEU A 42 16.75 -13.56 -37.55
CA LEU A 42 15.67 -13.76 -36.59
C LEU A 42 15.99 -14.88 -35.59
N ALA A 43 16.55 -16.00 -36.06
CA ALA A 43 16.96 -17.11 -35.20
C ALA A 43 18.10 -16.71 -34.23
N GLN A 44 18.92 -15.72 -34.61
CA GLN A 44 19.98 -15.14 -33.78
C GLN A 44 19.47 -14.04 -32.83
N GLY A 45 18.18 -13.71 -32.86
CA GLY A 45 17.60 -12.64 -32.05
C GLY A 45 17.88 -11.22 -32.59
N GLN A 46 18.46 -11.09 -33.78
CA GLN A 46 18.76 -9.80 -34.42
C GLN A 46 17.51 -9.25 -35.12
N LEU A 47 16.54 -8.80 -34.31
CA LEU A 47 15.21 -8.41 -34.79
C LEU A 47 15.24 -7.19 -35.74
N VAL A 48 16.11 -6.21 -35.49
CA VAL A 48 16.21 -4.99 -36.32
C VAL A 48 16.76 -5.33 -37.70
N ASP A 49 17.83 -6.12 -37.77
CA ASP A 49 18.44 -6.52 -39.03
C ASP A 49 17.50 -7.45 -39.82
N ALA A 50 16.80 -8.37 -39.14
CA ALA A 50 15.78 -9.21 -39.76
C ALA A 50 14.65 -8.38 -40.40
N LEU A 51 14.17 -7.32 -39.73
CA LEU A 51 13.16 -6.40 -40.31
C LEU A 51 13.66 -5.73 -41.58
N ALA A 52 14.93 -5.31 -41.61
CA ALA A 52 15.53 -4.69 -42.80
C ALA A 52 15.55 -5.68 -43.96
N GLN A 53 15.98 -6.93 -43.72
CA GLN A 53 16.01 -7.96 -44.77
C GLN A 53 14.61 -8.32 -45.29
N PHE A 54 13.61 -8.45 -44.41
CA PHE A 54 12.24 -8.72 -44.84
C PHE A 54 11.62 -7.53 -45.58
N SER A 55 11.98 -6.29 -45.25
CA SER A 55 11.55 -5.11 -46.02
C SER A 55 12.17 -5.10 -47.41
N SER A 56 13.48 -5.35 -47.52
CA SER A 56 14.14 -5.52 -48.82
C SER A 56 13.53 -6.67 -49.63
N ALA A 57 13.12 -7.76 -48.98
CA ALA A 57 12.47 -8.89 -49.66
C ALA A 57 11.11 -8.49 -50.25
N ILE A 58 10.36 -7.61 -49.57
CA ILE A 58 9.09 -7.03 -50.06
C ILE A 58 9.34 -6.06 -51.21
N ASP A 59 10.39 -5.24 -51.13
CA ASP A 59 10.72 -4.29 -52.21
C ASP A 59 11.15 -5.00 -53.50
N ASN A 60 11.82 -6.15 -53.38
CA ASN A 60 12.22 -6.99 -54.51
C ASN A 60 11.06 -7.82 -55.09
N ASP A 61 10.13 -8.27 -54.25
CA ASP A 61 8.95 -9.04 -54.66
C ASP A 61 7.72 -8.63 -53.83
N PRO A 62 6.96 -7.62 -54.29
CA PRO A 62 5.80 -7.09 -53.57
C PRO A 62 4.62 -8.05 -53.42
N ASP A 63 4.63 -9.18 -54.13
CA ASP A 63 3.59 -10.21 -54.10
C ASP A 63 4.01 -11.46 -53.30
N ASN A 64 5.22 -11.46 -52.72
CA ASN A 64 5.67 -12.51 -51.82
C ASN A 64 4.97 -12.43 -50.46
N TYR A 65 3.89 -13.21 -50.30
CA TYR A 65 3.11 -13.27 -49.06
C TYR A 65 3.95 -13.63 -47.81
N MET A 66 5.03 -14.42 -47.98
CA MET A 66 5.89 -14.89 -46.89
C MET A 66 6.75 -13.75 -46.36
N ALA A 67 7.20 -12.82 -47.20
CA ALA A 67 7.97 -11.67 -46.77
C ALA A 67 7.16 -10.76 -45.82
N TYR A 68 5.90 -10.48 -46.16
CA TYR A 68 4.98 -9.77 -45.25
C TYR A 68 4.73 -10.55 -43.96
N TYR A 69 4.44 -11.84 -44.05
CA TYR A 69 4.21 -12.66 -42.85
C TYR A 69 5.42 -12.66 -41.92
N LYS A 70 6.62 -12.87 -42.47
CA LYS A 70 7.86 -12.88 -41.69
C LYS A 70 8.12 -11.53 -41.04
N ARG A 71 7.97 -10.42 -41.77
CA ARG A 71 8.08 -9.07 -41.18
C ARG A 71 7.07 -8.85 -40.06
N ALA A 72 5.82 -9.30 -40.23
CA ALA A 72 4.80 -9.26 -39.19
C ALA A 72 5.21 -10.07 -37.94
N THR A 73 5.76 -11.27 -38.11
CA THR A 73 6.23 -12.07 -36.96
C THR A 73 7.37 -11.40 -36.20
N VAL A 74 8.26 -10.67 -36.90
CA VAL A 74 9.30 -9.88 -36.23
C VAL A 74 8.69 -8.69 -35.49
N TYR A 75 7.72 -8.00 -36.08
CA TYR A 75 6.98 -6.96 -35.35
C TYR A 75 6.31 -7.52 -34.09
N LEU A 76 5.73 -8.72 -34.14
CA LEU A 76 5.15 -9.37 -32.98
C LEU A 76 6.19 -9.74 -31.93
N ALA A 77 7.35 -10.25 -32.33
CA ALA A 77 8.48 -10.52 -31.44
C ALA A 77 9.00 -9.25 -30.75
N GLN A 78 8.89 -8.10 -31.40
CA GLN A 78 9.20 -6.78 -30.81
C GLN A 78 8.05 -6.18 -29.97
N GLY A 79 6.91 -6.87 -29.83
CA GLY A 79 5.73 -6.34 -29.16
C GLY A 79 4.97 -5.25 -29.97
N ARG A 80 5.33 -5.03 -31.23
CA ARG A 80 4.77 -3.99 -32.11
C ARG A 80 3.55 -4.49 -32.88
N SER A 81 2.52 -4.95 -32.16
CA SER A 81 1.34 -5.60 -32.74
C SER A 81 0.55 -4.71 -33.71
N LYS A 82 0.49 -3.39 -33.47
CA LYS A 82 -0.16 -2.42 -34.39
C LYS A 82 0.52 -2.40 -35.77
N ALA A 83 1.85 -2.55 -35.82
CA ALA A 83 2.62 -2.58 -37.06
C ALA A 83 2.50 -3.92 -37.82
N ALA A 84 2.22 -5.01 -37.12
CA ALA A 84 2.05 -6.34 -37.71
C ALA A 84 0.72 -6.51 -38.49
N LEU A 85 -0.35 -5.84 -38.05
CA LEU A 85 -1.69 -5.93 -38.65
C LEU A 85 -1.73 -5.70 -40.19
N PRO A 86 -1.17 -4.62 -40.76
CA PRO A 86 -1.21 -4.40 -42.20
C PRO A 86 -0.48 -5.49 -43.00
N ASP A 87 0.64 -5.98 -42.48
CA ASP A 87 1.44 -7.03 -43.11
C ASP A 87 0.72 -8.38 -43.10
N LEU A 88 0.08 -8.74 -41.97
CA LEU A 88 -0.76 -9.94 -41.89
C LEU A 88 -1.92 -9.87 -42.87
N LYS A 89 -2.64 -8.73 -42.93
CA LYS A 89 -3.72 -8.53 -43.91
C LYS A 89 -3.24 -8.60 -45.36
N LYS A 90 -2.03 -8.11 -45.67
CA LYS A 90 -1.45 -8.23 -47.02
C LYS A 90 -1.07 -9.68 -47.33
N SER A 91 -0.49 -10.40 -46.36
CA SER A 91 -0.18 -11.82 -46.50
C SER A 91 -1.44 -12.67 -46.73
N MET A 92 -2.50 -12.47 -45.95
CA MET A 92 -3.81 -13.15 -46.11
C MET A 92 -4.44 -12.89 -47.49
N ARG A 93 -4.30 -11.66 -48.03
CA ARG A 93 -4.81 -11.32 -49.37
C ARG A 93 -4.02 -12.00 -50.48
N LEU A 94 -2.69 -12.05 -50.35
CA LEU A 94 -1.81 -12.67 -51.34
C LEU A 94 -1.90 -14.21 -51.30
N LYS A 95 -2.11 -14.80 -50.12
CA LYS A 95 -2.26 -16.24 -49.95
C LYS A 95 -3.42 -16.59 -48.99
N PRO A 96 -4.64 -16.76 -49.51
CA PRO A 96 -5.83 -17.04 -48.70
C PRO A 96 -5.86 -18.40 -48.00
N ASP A 97 -5.07 -19.37 -48.45
CA ASP A 97 -4.94 -20.71 -47.86
C ASP A 97 -3.85 -20.78 -46.77
N PHE A 98 -3.26 -19.65 -46.39
CA PHE A 98 -2.17 -19.61 -45.41
C PHE A 98 -2.68 -19.43 -43.97
N THR A 99 -2.97 -20.56 -43.32
CA THR A 99 -3.52 -20.64 -41.95
C THR A 99 -2.82 -19.75 -40.92
N SER A 100 -1.48 -19.74 -40.87
CA SER A 100 -0.75 -19.05 -39.80
C SER A 100 -0.97 -17.53 -39.80
N ALA A 101 -1.21 -16.91 -40.96
CA ALA A 101 -1.52 -15.48 -41.02
C ALA A 101 -2.89 -15.17 -40.39
N PHE A 102 -3.90 -16.01 -40.62
CA PHE A 102 -5.21 -15.89 -39.99
C PHE A 102 -5.13 -16.07 -38.46
N VAL A 103 -4.41 -17.09 -37.98
CA VAL A 103 -4.23 -17.32 -36.53
C VAL A 103 -3.56 -16.12 -35.86
N HIS A 104 -2.47 -15.60 -36.41
CA HIS A 104 -1.79 -14.44 -35.83
C HIS A 104 -2.62 -13.15 -35.92
N HIS A 105 -3.35 -12.94 -37.02
CA HIS A 105 -4.25 -11.79 -37.14
C HIS A 105 -5.39 -11.86 -36.13
N GLY A 106 -6.05 -13.02 -36.02
CA GLY A 106 -7.09 -13.29 -35.02
C GLY A 106 -6.59 -13.09 -33.58
N ASN A 107 -5.37 -13.54 -33.26
CA ASN A 107 -4.77 -13.33 -31.94
C ASN A 107 -4.59 -11.86 -31.58
N ILE A 108 -4.15 -11.03 -32.53
CA ILE A 108 -4.00 -9.59 -32.30
C ILE A 108 -5.36 -8.94 -32.13
N LEU A 109 -6.34 -9.31 -32.96
CA LEU A 109 -7.71 -8.80 -32.88
C LEU A 109 -8.36 -9.17 -31.54
N LEU A 110 -8.18 -10.41 -31.07
CA LEU A 110 -8.67 -10.84 -29.77
C LEU A 110 -8.05 -10.00 -28.66
N LYS A 111 -6.72 -9.80 -28.66
CA LYS A 111 -6.06 -8.95 -27.65
C LYS A 111 -6.56 -7.51 -27.62
N LEU A 112 -7.02 -6.98 -28.76
CA LEU A 112 -7.67 -5.67 -28.88
C LEU A 112 -9.15 -5.66 -28.45
N GLY A 113 -9.73 -6.82 -28.15
CA GLY A 113 -11.14 -7.00 -27.83
C GLY A 113 -12.07 -7.08 -29.04
N LYS A 114 -11.53 -7.19 -30.26
CA LYS A 114 -12.30 -7.33 -31.51
C LYS A 114 -12.73 -8.78 -31.72
N MET A 115 -13.54 -9.30 -30.79
CA MET A 115 -13.88 -10.72 -30.69
C MET A 115 -14.55 -11.27 -31.95
N GLU A 116 -15.48 -10.53 -32.57
CA GLU A 116 -16.18 -10.99 -33.78
C GLU A 116 -15.28 -11.04 -35.02
N GLU A 117 -14.33 -10.11 -35.14
CA GLU A 117 -13.33 -10.16 -36.22
C GLU A 117 -12.36 -11.33 -35.99
N ALA A 118 -11.88 -11.52 -34.75
CA ALA A 118 -11.01 -12.64 -34.40
C ALA A 118 -11.67 -14.00 -34.65
N LYS A 119 -12.96 -14.13 -34.28
CA LYS A 119 -13.78 -15.32 -34.54
C LYS A 119 -13.80 -15.70 -36.01
N LYS A 120 -13.98 -14.73 -36.92
CA LYS A 120 -13.98 -14.96 -38.37
C LYS A 120 -12.64 -15.51 -38.84
N ASP A 121 -11.54 -14.95 -38.35
CA ASP A 121 -10.19 -15.41 -38.72
C ASP A 121 -9.91 -16.82 -38.20
N TYR A 122 -10.32 -17.16 -36.97
CA TYR A 122 -10.14 -18.51 -36.45
C TYR A 122 -10.98 -19.55 -37.20
N ILE A 123 -12.20 -19.19 -37.60
CA ILE A 123 -13.05 -20.05 -38.44
C ILE A 123 -12.37 -20.30 -39.80
N GLU A 124 -11.84 -19.25 -40.44
CA GLU A 124 -11.13 -19.41 -41.71
C GLU A 124 -9.84 -20.23 -41.54
N ALA A 125 -9.07 -20.01 -40.47
CA ALA A 125 -7.90 -20.84 -40.15
C ALA A 125 -8.26 -22.32 -39.99
N LEU A 126 -9.35 -22.64 -39.28
CA LEU A 126 -9.82 -24.01 -39.06
C LEU A 126 -10.45 -24.64 -40.31
N ARG A 127 -10.92 -23.82 -41.26
CA ARG A 127 -11.36 -24.29 -42.58
C ARG A 127 -10.18 -24.80 -43.40
N GLN A 128 -9.04 -24.09 -43.35
CA GLN A 128 -7.81 -24.46 -44.06
C GLN A 128 -7.04 -25.57 -43.36
N ASP A 129 -6.97 -25.54 -42.03
CA ASP A 129 -6.33 -26.55 -41.18
C ASP A 129 -7.23 -26.93 -40.00
N PRO A 130 -8.10 -27.96 -40.17
CA PRO A 130 -8.96 -28.45 -39.10
C PRO A 130 -8.21 -29.01 -37.87
N GLY A 131 -6.89 -29.27 -37.99
CA GLY A 131 -6.04 -29.75 -36.91
C GLY A 131 -5.45 -28.63 -36.05
N ASN A 132 -5.66 -27.35 -36.40
CA ASN A 132 -5.06 -26.22 -35.71
C ASN A 132 -5.62 -26.05 -34.29
N LYS A 133 -4.87 -26.53 -33.29
CA LYS A 133 -5.29 -26.49 -31.88
C LYS A 133 -5.43 -25.07 -31.34
N GLU A 134 -4.49 -24.18 -31.67
CA GLU A 134 -4.51 -22.81 -31.20
C GLU A 134 -5.75 -22.06 -31.68
N ALA A 135 -6.06 -22.14 -32.98
CA ALA A 135 -7.26 -21.52 -33.53
C ALA A 135 -8.54 -22.05 -32.87
N ARG A 136 -8.63 -23.36 -32.61
CA ARG A 136 -9.77 -23.99 -31.93
C ARG A 136 -9.91 -23.49 -30.49
N GLU A 137 -8.84 -23.54 -29.69
CA GLU A 137 -8.85 -23.07 -28.31
C GLU A 137 -9.26 -21.59 -28.20
N ARG A 138 -8.76 -20.75 -29.12
CA ARG A 138 -9.11 -19.32 -29.17
C ARG A 138 -10.54 -19.07 -29.65
N LEU A 139 -11.06 -19.90 -30.55
CA LEU A 139 -12.46 -19.83 -30.96
C LEU A 139 -13.40 -20.23 -29.82
N ASP A 140 -13.07 -21.30 -29.10
CA ASP A 140 -13.90 -21.89 -28.04
C ASP A 140 -14.02 -20.99 -26.80
N ILE A 141 -13.00 -20.15 -26.53
CA ILE A 141 -13.03 -19.22 -25.40
C ILE A 141 -13.89 -17.98 -25.66
N ILE A 142 -14.07 -17.54 -26.92
CA ILE A 142 -14.77 -16.28 -27.24
C ILE A 142 -16.19 -16.21 -26.63
N PRO A 143 -17.06 -17.23 -26.77
CA PRO A 143 -18.38 -17.21 -26.15
C PRO A 143 -18.33 -17.11 -24.61
N GLN A 144 -17.33 -17.73 -23.99
CA GLN A 144 -17.14 -17.68 -22.54
C GLN A 144 -16.73 -16.27 -22.09
N LEU A 145 -15.91 -15.57 -22.87
CA LEU A 145 -15.56 -14.17 -22.60
C LEU A 145 -16.79 -13.26 -22.72
N GLN A 146 -17.61 -13.45 -23.75
CA GLN A 146 -18.86 -12.70 -23.95
C GLN A 146 -19.84 -12.93 -22.79
N GLN A 147 -19.98 -14.17 -22.34
CA GLN A 147 -20.80 -14.50 -21.17
C GLN A 147 -20.27 -13.82 -19.91
N ARG A 148 -18.96 -13.90 -19.65
CA ARG A 148 -18.34 -13.26 -18.48
C ARG A 148 -18.53 -11.76 -18.46
N LEU A 149 -18.46 -11.10 -19.62
CA LEU A 149 -18.75 -9.67 -19.72
C LEU A 149 -20.21 -9.36 -19.37
N THR A 150 -21.14 -10.18 -19.87
CA THR A 150 -22.57 -10.05 -19.56
C THR A 150 -22.85 -10.26 -18.06
N ASP A 151 -22.21 -11.26 -17.45
CA ASP A 151 -22.31 -11.55 -16.02
C ASP A 151 -21.75 -10.39 -15.19
N ALA A 152 -20.58 -9.84 -15.58
CA ALA A 152 -19.98 -8.70 -14.92
C ALA A 152 -20.86 -7.44 -14.98
N GLU A 153 -21.50 -7.18 -16.12
CA GLU A 153 -22.48 -6.10 -16.24
C GLU A 153 -23.69 -6.31 -15.32
N GLY A 154 -24.16 -7.55 -15.18
CA GLY A 154 -25.22 -7.92 -14.24
C GLY A 154 -24.82 -7.69 -12.79
N LEU A 155 -23.57 -8.04 -12.42
CA LEU A 155 -23.01 -7.82 -11.09
C LEU A 155 -22.87 -6.32 -10.78
N MET A 156 -22.41 -5.52 -11.74
CA MET A 156 -22.35 -4.06 -11.60
C MET A 156 -23.72 -3.45 -11.32
N LYS A 157 -24.77 -3.90 -12.02
CA LYS A 157 -26.16 -3.44 -11.79
C LYS A 157 -26.74 -3.88 -10.45
N ALA A 158 -26.17 -4.92 -9.84
CA ALA A 158 -26.58 -5.46 -8.55
C ALA A 158 -25.70 -4.94 -7.39
N ASP A 159 -24.92 -3.87 -7.62
CA ASP A 159 -23.97 -3.28 -6.66
C ASP A 159 -22.91 -4.26 -6.13
N ARG A 160 -22.61 -5.32 -6.89
CA ARG A 160 -21.57 -6.32 -6.59
C ARG A 160 -20.29 -6.03 -7.38
N SER A 161 -19.75 -4.84 -7.19
CA SER A 161 -18.61 -4.31 -7.95
C SER A 161 -17.31 -5.09 -7.72
N GLU A 162 -17.07 -5.61 -6.51
CA GLU A 162 -15.91 -6.46 -6.21
C GLU A 162 -15.88 -7.70 -7.11
N GLU A 163 -17.01 -8.40 -7.21
CA GLU A 163 -17.12 -9.60 -8.02
C GLU A 163 -17.05 -9.28 -9.51
N ALA A 164 -17.67 -8.18 -9.96
CA ALA A 164 -17.55 -7.73 -11.34
C ALA A 164 -16.08 -7.49 -11.74
N ALA A 165 -15.28 -6.91 -10.85
CA ALA A 165 -13.86 -6.66 -11.09
C ALA A 165 -13.05 -7.96 -11.31
N GLU A 166 -13.43 -9.06 -10.66
CA GLU A 166 -12.80 -10.38 -10.87
C GLU A 166 -13.15 -10.97 -12.24
N TYR A 167 -14.40 -10.82 -12.69
CA TYR A 167 -14.80 -11.23 -14.04
C TYR A 167 -14.05 -10.44 -15.11
N TYR A 168 -13.95 -9.12 -14.96
CA TYR A 168 -13.16 -8.28 -15.86
C TYR A 168 -11.67 -8.65 -15.83
N SER A 169 -11.12 -8.97 -14.65
CA SER A 169 -9.73 -9.44 -14.53
C SER A 169 -9.49 -10.71 -15.31
N ALA A 170 -10.40 -11.67 -15.23
CA ALA A 170 -10.29 -12.92 -15.97
C ALA A 170 -10.39 -12.67 -17.49
N VAL A 171 -11.24 -11.75 -17.93
CA VAL A 171 -11.38 -11.37 -19.35
C VAL A 171 -10.12 -10.65 -19.88
N ILE A 172 -9.53 -9.74 -19.09
CA ILE A 172 -8.32 -8.97 -19.45
C ILE A 172 -7.11 -9.87 -19.76
N THR A 173 -7.05 -11.08 -19.21
CA THR A 173 -5.99 -12.05 -19.56
C THR A 173 -5.99 -12.43 -21.05
N TYR A 174 -7.15 -12.34 -21.72
CA TYR A 174 -7.32 -12.64 -23.15
C TYR A 174 -7.36 -11.37 -24.01
N ILE A 175 -7.92 -10.27 -23.49
CA ILE A 175 -8.11 -9.01 -24.22
C ILE A 175 -7.33 -7.81 -23.61
N PRO A 176 -6.01 -7.95 -23.32
CA PRO A 176 -5.28 -7.01 -22.46
C PRO A 176 -5.09 -5.60 -23.04
N TRP A 177 -5.34 -5.39 -24.34
CA TRP A 177 -5.18 -4.10 -25.02
C TRP A 177 -6.52 -3.41 -25.30
N ASN A 178 -7.62 -3.97 -24.82
CA ASN A 178 -8.91 -3.31 -24.89
C ASN A 178 -8.98 -2.23 -23.80
N VAL A 179 -9.21 -0.98 -24.20
CA VAL A 179 -9.31 0.15 -23.26
C VAL A 179 -10.62 0.10 -22.49
N GLY A 180 -11.73 -0.23 -23.15
CA GLY A 180 -13.06 -0.25 -22.53
C GLY A 180 -13.16 -1.22 -21.36
N ILE A 181 -12.61 -2.43 -21.47
CA ILE A 181 -12.63 -3.39 -20.36
C ILE A 181 -11.79 -2.94 -19.16
N ARG A 182 -10.68 -2.23 -19.40
CA ARG A 182 -9.87 -1.67 -18.33
C ARG A 182 -10.60 -0.54 -17.64
N GLN A 183 -11.32 0.29 -18.40
CA GLN A 183 -12.17 1.34 -17.85
C GLN A 183 -13.26 0.74 -16.97
N LEU A 184 -14.00 -0.26 -17.46
CA LEU A 184 -15.04 -0.93 -16.69
C LEU A 184 -14.51 -1.55 -15.39
N ARG A 185 -13.30 -2.10 -15.41
CA ARG A 185 -12.65 -2.64 -14.21
C ARG A 185 -12.17 -1.54 -13.26
N ALA A 186 -11.62 -0.45 -13.78
CA ALA A 186 -11.27 0.72 -12.98
C ALA A 186 -12.52 1.29 -12.28
N ASP A 187 -13.62 1.44 -13.00
CA ASP A 187 -14.91 1.89 -12.46
C ASP A 187 -15.41 0.96 -11.34
N ALA A 188 -15.35 -0.36 -11.56
CA ALA A 188 -15.69 -1.34 -10.54
C ALA A 188 -14.82 -1.20 -9.28
N TYR A 189 -13.51 -1.01 -9.44
CA TYR A 189 -12.60 -0.78 -8.32
C TYR A 189 -12.85 0.54 -7.60
N VAL A 190 -13.21 1.61 -8.31
CA VAL A 190 -13.60 2.89 -7.69
C VAL A 190 -14.86 2.72 -6.85
N VAL A 191 -15.90 2.06 -7.38
CA VAL A 191 -17.15 1.80 -6.63
C VAL A 191 -16.91 0.91 -5.41
N TYR A 192 -16.03 -0.09 -5.54
CA TYR A 192 -15.63 -0.97 -4.43
C TYR A 192 -14.71 -0.29 -3.40
N GLY A 193 -14.08 0.84 -3.74
CA GLY A 193 -13.13 1.55 -2.87
C GLY A 193 -11.68 1.07 -2.97
N ASN A 194 -11.33 0.24 -3.95
CA ASN A 194 -9.95 -0.19 -4.20
C ASN A 194 -9.23 0.74 -5.18
N TYR A 195 -8.95 1.97 -4.73
CA TYR A 195 -8.39 3.03 -5.58
C TYR A 195 -7.00 2.70 -6.16
N TYR A 196 -6.18 1.92 -5.46
CA TYR A 196 -4.86 1.52 -5.96
C TYR A 196 -4.97 0.65 -7.22
N LYS A 197 -5.88 -0.34 -7.23
CA LYS A 197 -6.10 -1.17 -8.41
C LYS A 197 -6.74 -0.37 -9.56
N ALA A 198 -7.61 0.60 -9.26
CA ALA A 198 -8.15 1.51 -10.27
C ALA A 198 -7.05 2.35 -10.93
N LEU A 199 -6.12 2.91 -10.14
CA LEU A 199 -4.96 3.66 -10.64
C LEU A 199 -4.08 2.82 -11.58
N ASP A 200 -3.90 1.54 -11.30
CA ASP A 200 -3.15 0.63 -12.19
C ASP A 200 -3.83 0.45 -13.55
N ASP A 201 -5.16 0.36 -13.59
CA ASP A 201 -5.90 0.31 -14.85
C ASP A 201 -5.83 1.63 -15.62
N TYR A 202 -5.96 2.78 -14.94
CA TYR A 202 -5.78 4.08 -15.60
C TYR A 202 -4.38 4.25 -16.18
N ARG A 203 -3.32 3.86 -15.45
CA ARG A 203 -1.94 3.84 -15.97
C ARG A 203 -1.78 2.92 -17.18
N ALA A 204 -2.52 1.82 -17.23
CA ALA A 204 -2.52 0.95 -18.40
C ALA A 204 -3.27 1.58 -19.58
N ILE A 205 -4.38 2.29 -19.33
CA ILE A 205 -5.16 3.00 -20.35
C ILE A 205 -4.33 4.11 -20.97
N THR A 206 -3.64 4.95 -20.18
CA THR A 206 -2.84 6.06 -20.71
C THR A 206 -1.68 5.60 -21.60
N LYS A 207 -1.17 4.37 -21.39
CA LYS A 207 -0.20 3.72 -22.29
C LYS A 207 -0.82 3.23 -23.60
N LEU A 208 -2.09 2.81 -23.57
CA LEU A 208 -2.81 2.30 -24.74
C LEU A 208 -3.39 3.43 -25.60
N LYS A 209 -3.83 4.50 -24.95
CA LYS A 209 -4.47 5.71 -25.49
C LYS A 209 -3.76 6.94 -24.89
N PRO A 210 -2.73 7.49 -25.55
CA PRO A 210 -1.97 8.63 -25.01
C PRO A 210 -2.73 9.98 -24.99
N ASP A 211 -3.82 10.08 -25.74
CA ASP A 211 -4.69 11.26 -25.87
C ASP A 211 -5.92 11.16 -24.95
N CYS A 212 -5.68 10.94 -23.66
CA CYS A 212 -6.69 10.54 -22.67
C CYS A 212 -6.81 11.56 -21.51
N THR A 213 -7.42 12.72 -21.78
CA THR A 213 -7.56 13.80 -20.78
C THR A 213 -8.35 13.38 -19.54
N GLU A 214 -9.45 12.66 -19.73
CA GLU A 214 -10.35 12.20 -18.66
C GLU A 214 -9.64 11.25 -17.69
N GLU A 215 -8.87 10.30 -18.21
CA GLU A 215 -8.19 9.30 -17.40
C GLU A 215 -7.11 9.92 -16.50
N TYR A 216 -6.46 11.01 -16.94
CA TYR A 216 -5.56 11.79 -16.08
C TYR A 216 -6.30 12.57 -15.00
N LEU A 217 -7.50 13.09 -15.28
CA LEU A 217 -8.35 13.72 -14.27
C LEU A 217 -8.75 12.70 -13.19
N GLN A 218 -9.25 11.53 -13.59
CA GLN A 218 -9.62 10.45 -12.68
C GLN A 218 -8.42 9.99 -11.82
N MET A 219 -7.23 9.86 -12.41
CA MET A 219 -6.02 9.56 -11.65
C MET A 219 -5.69 10.65 -10.62
N SER A 220 -5.85 11.92 -10.99
CA SER A 220 -5.63 13.04 -10.08
C SER A 220 -6.61 13.03 -8.91
N ASP A 221 -7.89 12.81 -9.19
CA ASP A 221 -8.96 12.74 -8.19
C ASP A 221 -8.72 11.58 -7.21
N LEU A 222 -8.34 10.40 -7.71
CA LEU A 222 -8.06 9.25 -6.84
C LEU A 222 -6.84 9.48 -5.95
N ASN A 223 -5.74 10.01 -6.49
CA ASN A 223 -4.57 10.33 -5.67
C ASN A 223 -4.88 11.41 -4.63
N TYR A 224 -5.70 12.39 -5.02
CA TYR A 224 -6.19 13.41 -4.10
C TYR A 224 -7.00 12.81 -2.94
N VAL A 225 -7.93 11.89 -3.21
CA VAL A 225 -8.70 11.16 -2.19
C VAL A 225 -7.81 10.31 -1.29
N LEU A 226 -6.78 9.66 -1.85
CA LEU A 226 -5.80 8.88 -1.08
C LEU A 226 -4.86 9.77 -0.23
N GLY A 227 -4.92 11.09 -0.40
CA GLY A 227 -4.06 12.04 0.29
C GLY A 227 -2.64 12.08 -0.25
N ASP A 228 -2.45 11.76 -1.54
CA ASP A 228 -1.19 11.91 -2.29
C ASP A 228 -1.30 13.11 -3.24
N LEU A 229 -1.02 14.31 -2.70
CA LEU A 229 -1.09 15.55 -3.49
C LEU A 229 -0.01 15.64 -4.56
N GLU A 230 1.13 14.97 -4.37
CA GLU A 230 2.23 15.00 -5.34
C GLU A 230 1.82 14.27 -6.61
N GLU A 231 1.38 13.01 -6.50
CA GLU A 231 0.90 12.22 -7.63
C GLU A 231 -0.36 12.84 -8.26
N SER A 232 -1.24 13.42 -7.44
CA SER A 232 -2.40 14.19 -7.93
C SER A 232 -1.96 15.37 -8.80
N LEU A 233 -1.00 16.18 -8.34
CA LEU A 233 -0.46 17.31 -9.11
C LEU A 233 0.27 16.87 -10.38
N ILE A 234 0.94 15.72 -10.37
CA ILE A 234 1.59 15.16 -11.56
C ILE A 234 0.53 14.80 -12.60
N ALA A 235 -0.50 14.02 -12.22
CA ALA A 235 -1.56 13.59 -13.12
C ALA A 235 -2.34 14.77 -13.71
N ILE A 236 -2.73 15.76 -12.89
CA ILE A 236 -3.52 16.90 -13.39
C ILE A 236 -2.73 17.83 -14.32
N ARG A 237 -1.40 17.90 -14.16
CA ARG A 237 -0.53 18.65 -15.09
C ARG A 237 -0.46 17.97 -16.45
N GLU A 238 -0.42 16.63 -16.48
CA GLU A 238 -0.50 15.89 -17.74
C GLU A 238 -1.87 16.07 -18.40
N CYS A 239 -2.98 16.11 -17.64
CA CYS A 239 -4.29 16.51 -18.18
C CYS A 239 -4.21 17.89 -18.88
N LEU A 240 -3.73 18.92 -18.19
CA LEU A 240 -3.66 20.28 -18.72
C LEU A 240 -2.64 20.46 -19.86
N LYS A 241 -1.67 19.55 -19.97
CA LYS A 241 -0.71 19.52 -21.08
C LYS A 241 -1.34 18.97 -22.36
N LEU A 242 -2.29 18.05 -22.24
CA LEU A 242 -3.11 17.56 -23.36
C LEU A 242 -4.15 18.61 -23.78
N ASP A 243 -4.80 19.25 -22.81
CA ASP A 243 -5.81 20.28 -23.05
C ASP A 243 -5.68 21.43 -22.02
N GLN A 244 -5.14 22.56 -22.45
CA GLN A 244 -4.88 23.72 -21.61
C GLN A 244 -6.16 24.45 -21.17
N ASP A 245 -7.26 24.28 -21.92
CA ASP A 245 -8.54 24.95 -21.68
C ASP A 245 -9.54 24.03 -20.94
N HIS A 246 -9.10 22.83 -20.53
CA HIS A 246 -9.94 21.87 -19.83
C HIS A 246 -10.37 22.41 -18.46
N LYS A 247 -11.64 22.85 -18.38
CA LYS A 247 -12.19 23.56 -17.20
C LYS A 247 -12.08 22.77 -15.91
N GLU A 248 -12.41 21.47 -15.95
CA GLU A 248 -12.44 20.62 -14.76
C GLU A 248 -11.02 20.37 -14.22
N CYS A 249 -10.10 19.91 -15.07
CA CYS A 249 -8.68 19.80 -14.73
C CYS A 249 -8.08 21.10 -14.19
N TYR A 250 -8.41 22.26 -14.78
CA TYR A 250 -7.89 23.53 -14.30
C TYR A 250 -8.45 23.91 -12.92
N SER A 251 -9.73 23.64 -12.68
CA SER A 251 -10.37 23.83 -11.37
C SER A 251 -9.74 22.93 -10.31
N HIS A 252 -9.60 21.64 -10.61
CA HIS A 252 -8.99 20.65 -9.73
C HIS A 252 -7.53 21.01 -9.44
N TYR A 253 -6.72 21.35 -10.46
CA TYR A 253 -5.34 21.80 -10.30
C TYR A 253 -5.20 22.97 -9.32
N LYS A 254 -6.06 23.99 -9.42
CA LYS A 254 -6.04 25.13 -8.49
C LYS A 254 -6.28 24.69 -7.06
N LYS A 255 -7.26 23.79 -6.84
CA LYS A 255 -7.61 23.26 -5.52
C LYS A 255 -6.42 22.52 -4.92
N VAL A 256 -5.91 21.51 -5.63
CA VAL A 256 -4.80 20.66 -5.17
C VAL A 256 -3.54 21.49 -4.92
N LYS A 257 -3.19 22.40 -5.85
CA LYS A 257 -2.02 23.27 -5.69
C LYS A 257 -2.13 24.22 -4.49
N LYS A 258 -3.32 24.77 -4.25
CA LYS A 258 -3.56 25.64 -3.10
C LYS A 258 -3.39 24.85 -1.80
N LEU A 259 -4.01 23.67 -1.72
CA LEU A 259 -3.93 22.79 -0.56
C LEU A 259 -2.50 22.33 -0.27
N ASP A 260 -1.80 21.83 -1.28
CA ASP A 260 -0.40 21.38 -1.19
C ASP A 260 0.52 22.49 -0.65
N ARG A 261 0.37 23.70 -1.19
CA ARG A 261 1.11 24.88 -0.72
C ARG A 261 0.79 25.19 0.74
N GLN A 262 -0.49 25.25 1.11
CA GLN A 262 -0.90 25.59 2.48
C GLN A 262 -0.37 24.56 3.49
N TYR A 263 -0.52 23.27 3.17
CA TYR A 263 -0.08 22.17 4.03
C TYR A 263 1.45 22.13 4.19
N THR A 264 2.19 22.29 3.09
CA THR A 264 3.66 22.38 3.10
C THR A 264 4.15 23.58 3.90
N GLN A 265 3.49 24.75 3.77
CA GLN A 265 3.83 25.93 4.57
C GLN A 265 3.60 25.68 6.07
N GLY A 266 2.50 25.03 6.45
CA GLY A 266 2.26 24.63 7.85
C GLY A 266 3.37 23.73 8.39
N GLN A 267 3.82 22.76 7.60
CA GLN A 267 4.88 21.84 8.02
C GLN A 267 6.23 22.56 8.16
N ASN A 268 6.55 23.49 7.27
CA ASN A 268 7.77 24.30 7.38
C ASN A 268 7.74 25.19 8.63
N LEU A 269 6.59 25.77 8.97
CA LEU A 269 6.43 26.57 10.19
C LEU A 269 6.61 25.73 11.46
N ILE A 270 6.13 24.48 11.48
CA ILE A 270 6.42 23.53 12.57
C ILE A 270 7.93 23.31 12.69
N ASN A 271 8.63 23.09 11.58
CA ASN A 271 10.08 22.87 11.58
C ASN A 271 10.86 24.10 12.06
N GLU A 272 10.32 25.30 11.85
CA GLU A 272 10.84 26.58 12.36
C GLU A 272 10.45 26.86 13.83
N GLY A 273 9.64 26.00 14.46
CA GLY A 273 9.12 26.19 15.82
C GLY A 273 8.04 27.26 15.95
N ARG A 274 7.46 27.72 14.83
CA ARG A 274 6.42 28.78 14.76
C ARG A 274 5.02 28.16 14.79
N TYR A 275 4.67 27.58 15.92
CA TYR A 275 3.46 26.77 16.07
C TYR A 275 2.15 27.56 15.90
N ASP A 276 2.05 28.79 16.41
CA ASP A 276 0.84 29.62 16.25
C ASP A 276 0.53 29.90 14.77
N GLU A 277 1.56 30.20 13.99
CA GLU A 277 1.40 30.45 12.55
C GLU A 277 1.11 29.15 11.79
N ALA A 278 1.69 28.03 12.22
CA ALA A 278 1.36 26.72 11.66
C ALA A 278 -0.12 26.37 11.87
N ILE A 279 -0.67 26.63 13.07
CA ILE A 279 -2.09 26.43 13.38
C ILE A 279 -2.96 27.25 12.42
N GLN A 280 -2.64 28.53 12.21
CA GLN A 280 -3.39 29.37 11.25
C GLN A 280 -3.34 28.80 9.82
N ARG A 281 -2.19 28.26 9.39
CA ARG A 281 -2.08 27.62 8.07
C ARG A 281 -2.90 26.35 7.96
N TYR A 282 -2.92 25.51 8.99
CA TYR A 282 -3.74 24.30 9.02
C TYR A 282 -5.24 24.57 9.19
N GLN A 283 -5.63 25.71 9.76
CA GLN A 283 -7.02 26.17 9.71
C GLN A 283 -7.41 26.55 8.27
N GLN A 284 -6.52 27.21 7.52
CA GLN A 284 -6.75 27.56 6.11
C GLN A 284 -6.77 26.33 5.18
N THR A 285 -6.06 25.24 5.49
CA THR A 285 -6.18 23.97 4.74
C THR A 285 -7.56 23.36 4.97
N MET A 286 -8.05 23.36 6.22
CA MET A 286 -9.39 22.90 6.58
C MET A 286 -10.51 23.78 6.00
N GLU A 287 -10.26 25.05 5.67
CA GLU A 287 -11.21 25.87 4.91
C GLU A 287 -11.25 25.49 3.42
N THR A 288 -10.12 25.08 2.85
CA THR A 288 -10.05 24.57 1.47
C THR A 288 -10.72 23.18 1.36
N GLU A 289 -10.72 22.41 2.46
CA GLU A 289 -11.40 21.12 2.60
C GLU A 289 -12.30 21.10 3.84
N PRO A 290 -13.50 21.69 3.77
CA PRO A 290 -14.36 21.88 4.94
C PRO A 290 -14.95 20.56 5.48
N GLU A 291 -15.04 19.53 4.65
CA GLU A 291 -15.62 18.25 5.06
C GLU A 291 -14.62 17.41 5.85
N GLU A 292 -15.05 16.88 7.01
CA GLU A 292 -14.21 16.04 7.88
C GLU A 292 -13.80 14.71 7.25
N GLY A 293 -14.45 14.30 6.15
CA GLY A 293 -14.12 13.08 5.41
C GLY A 293 -12.86 13.20 4.55
N TYR A 294 -12.33 14.39 4.34
CA TYR A 294 -11.10 14.57 3.56
C TYR A 294 -9.85 14.29 4.39
N VAL A 295 -8.88 13.61 3.77
CA VAL A 295 -7.63 13.18 4.40
C VAL A 295 -6.84 14.37 4.94
N TYR A 296 -6.77 15.49 4.20
CA TYR A 296 -6.00 16.65 4.65
C TYR A 296 -6.72 17.47 5.71
N HIS A 297 -8.04 17.41 5.82
CA HIS A 297 -8.76 17.95 6.96
C HIS A 297 -8.32 17.25 8.26
N MET A 298 -8.32 15.92 8.29
CA MET A 298 -7.94 15.14 9.47
C MET A 298 -6.44 15.26 9.78
N ARG A 299 -5.58 15.17 8.77
CA ARG A 299 -4.13 15.40 8.94
C ARG A 299 -3.83 16.81 9.47
N SER A 300 -4.57 17.83 9.03
CA SER A 300 -4.41 19.20 9.53
C SER A 300 -4.83 19.31 11.00
N LYS A 301 -5.94 18.68 11.41
CA LYS A 301 -6.33 18.61 12.84
C LYS A 301 -5.26 17.92 13.68
N ALA A 302 -4.68 16.81 13.21
CA ALA A 302 -3.58 16.13 13.90
C ALA A 302 -2.36 17.05 14.08
N LYS A 303 -1.98 17.80 13.03
CA LYS A 303 -0.88 18.79 13.12
C LYS A 303 -1.21 19.97 14.05
N ILE A 304 -2.47 20.38 14.15
CA ILE A 304 -2.91 21.40 15.11
C ILE A 304 -2.80 20.87 16.55
N CYS A 305 -3.22 19.63 16.80
CA CYS A 305 -3.02 18.95 18.10
C CYS A 305 -1.53 18.98 18.50
N HIS A 306 -0.64 18.57 17.59
CA HIS A 306 0.81 18.65 17.78
C HIS A 306 1.27 20.06 18.18
N CYS A 307 0.83 21.08 17.44
CA CYS A 307 1.21 22.47 17.69
C CYS A 307 0.77 22.94 19.08
N TYR A 308 -0.46 22.64 19.51
CA TYR A 308 -0.94 23.01 20.85
C TYR A 308 -0.16 22.30 21.97
N THR A 309 0.18 21.02 21.78
CA THR A 309 1.04 20.29 22.72
C THR A 309 2.42 20.96 22.84
N LYS A 310 3.04 21.37 21.73
CA LYS A 310 4.34 22.06 21.76
C LYS A 310 4.27 23.48 22.33
N LEU A 311 3.13 24.16 22.19
CA LEU A 311 2.83 25.43 22.85
C LEU A 311 2.50 25.27 24.34
N GLN A 312 2.35 24.03 24.83
CA GLN A 312 1.92 23.72 26.20
C GLN A 312 0.53 24.24 26.55
N ASP A 313 -0.32 24.51 25.55
CA ASP A 313 -1.74 24.79 25.75
C ASP A 313 -2.50 23.46 25.85
N THR A 314 -2.43 22.84 27.02
CA THR A 314 -2.99 21.51 27.28
C THR A 314 -4.51 21.48 27.07
N ALA A 315 -5.21 22.57 27.39
CA ALA A 315 -6.65 22.68 27.21
C ALA A 315 -7.08 22.57 25.74
N GLN A 316 -6.41 23.30 24.83
CA GLN A 316 -6.70 23.17 23.39
C GLN A 316 -6.16 21.85 22.83
N ALA A 317 -4.99 21.39 23.29
CA ALA A 317 -4.43 20.10 22.87
C ALA A 317 -5.43 18.97 23.09
N TYR A 318 -5.96 18.79 24.31
CA TYR A 318 -6.94 17.73 24.59
C TYR A 318 -8.16 17.81 23.68
N LYS A 319 -8.71 19.02 23.48
CA LYS A 319 -9.89 19.22 22.64
C LYS A 319 -9.65 18.72 21.22
N ILE A 320 -8.54 19.11 20.60
CA ILE A 320 -8.26 18.75 19.20
C ILE A 320 -7.79 17.30 19.09
N CYS A 321 -6.89 16.84 19.96
CA CYS A 321 -6.39 15.46 19.92
C CYS A 321 -7.53 14.45 20.15
N ASN A 322 -8.47 14.72 21.07
CA ASN A 322 -9.64 13.87 21.26
C ASN A 322 -10.54 13.83 20.02
N ALA A 323 -10.80 14.98 19.40
CA ALA A 323 -11.62 15.04 18.18
C ALA A 323 -10.99 14.24 17.02
N VAL A 324 -9.66 14.18 16.94
CA VAL A 324 -8.98 13.31 15.95
C VAL A 324 -9.13 11.84 16.34
N LEU A 325 -8.85 11.48 17.60
CA LEU A 325 -8.89 10.09 18.08
C LEU A 325 -10.30 9.48 18.13
N GLU A 326 -11.36 10.30 18.12
CA GLU A 326 -12.75 9.85 17.94
C GLU A 326 -12.98 9.24 16.55
N ARG A 327 -12.24 9.69 15.52
CA ARG A 327 -12.29 9.18 14.15
C ARG A 327 -11.18 8.19 13.86
N GLU A 328 -9.97 8.52 14.29
CA GLU A 328 -8.73 7.78 14.03
C GLU A 328 -8.13 7.29 15.35
N SER A 329 -8.79 6.34 16.01
CA SER A 329 -8.41 5.90 17.36
C SER A 329 -7.03 5.23 17.46
N GLU A 330 -6.43 4.92 16.32
CA GLU A 330 -5.11 4.29 16.16
C GLU A 330 -4.05 5.27 15.64
N ASN A 331 -4.35 6.58 15.61
CA ASN A 331 -3.36 7.58 15.19
C ASN A 331 -2.27 7.73 16.26
N VAL A 332 -1.14 7.06 16.02
CA VAL A 332 0.01 7.00 16.96
C VAL A 332 0.56 8.39 17.27
N ASP A 333 0.72 9.25 16.27
CA ASP A 333 1.27 10.60 16.46
C ASP A 333 0.40 11.41 17.43
N VAL A 334 -0.92 11.35 17.26
CA VAL A 334 -1.87 12.08 18.11
C VAL A 334 -1.97 11.48 19.51
N LEU A 335 -1.86 10.15 19.66
CA LEU A 335 -1.75 9.51 20.98
C LEU A 335 -0.51 10.02 21.74
N LEU A 336 0.63 10.11 21.06
CA LEU A 336 1.87 10.63 21.66
C LEU A 336 1.74 12.11 22.04
N ASP A 337 1.19 12.95 21.17
CA ASP A 337 0.98 14.37 21.46
C ASP A 337 -0.01 14.58 22.64
N ARG A 338 -1.05 13.75 22.75
CA ARG A 338 -1.99 13.81 23.88
C ARG A 338 -1.36 13.29 25.18
N ALA A 339 -0.54 12.24 25.10
CA ALA A 339 0.22 11.73 26.23
C ALA A 339 1.22 12.77 26.76
N GLU A 340 1.92 13.48 25.87
CA GLU A 340 2.78 14.61 26.22
C GLU A 340 1.98 15.71 26.94
N ALA A 341 0.79 16.07 26.43
CA ALA A 341 -0.08 17.03 27.09
C ALA A 341 -0.55 16.55 28.47
N TYR A 342 -0.83 15.25 28.67
CA TYR A 342 -1.13 14.69 29.99
C TYR A 342 0.06 14.74 30.94
N LEU A 343 1.29 14.55 30.46
CA LEU A 343 2.48 14.71 31.29
C LEU A 343 2.67 16.16 31.77
N LEU A 344 2.33 17.16 30.94
CA LEU A 344 2.39 18.57 31.32
C LEU A 344 1.42 18.92 32.47
N ASP A 345 0.23 18.32 32.47
CA ASP A 345 -0.77 18.48 33.54
C ASP A 345 -0.61 17.46 34.69
N GLU A 346 0.52 16.74 34.74
CA GLU A 346 0.83 15.72 35.75
C GLU A 346 -0.20 14.56 35.84
N MET A 347 -0.97 14.35 34.76
CA MET A 347 -1.93 13.26 34.63
C MET A 347 -1.25 11.96 34.19
N PHE A 348 -0.31 11.47 35.00
CA PHE A 348 0.62 10.39 34.63
C PHE A 348 -0.07 9.07 34.24
N ASP A 349 -1.17 8.70 34.89
CA ASP A 349 -1.92 7.48 34.55
C ASP A 349 -2.48 7.54 33.13
N LYS A 350 -3.10 8.67 32.74
CA LYS A 350 -3.62 8.86 31.39
C LYS A 350 -2.52 8.91 30.34
N ALA A 351 -1.40 9.56 30.66
CA ALA A 351 -0.24 9.58 29.78
C ALA A 351 0.30 8.17 29.53
N LEU A 352 0.37 7.34 30.58
CA LEU A 352 0.80 5.95 30.45
C LEU A 352 -0.12 5.12 29.57
N ASP A 353 -1.43 5.29 29.70
CA ASP A 353 -2.40 4.56 28.87
C ASP A 353 -2.23 4.90 27.38
N ASP A 354 -2.06 6.19 27.05
CA ASP A 354 -1.83 6.62 25.67
C ASP A 354 -0.47 6.15 25.13
N PHE A 355 0.60 6.23 25.92
CA PHE A 355 1.92 5.71 25.50
C PHE A 355 1.92 4.19 25.30
N ARG A 356 1.22 3.43 26.15
CA ARG A 356 1.07 1.98 25.98
C ARG A 356 0.34 1.65 24.69
N ARG A 357 -0.81 2.30 24.46
CA ARG A 357 -1.59 2.11 23.23
C ARG A 357 -0.77 2.46 22.00
N ALA A 358 -0.04 3.57 22.02
CA ALA A 358 0.86 3.95 20.94
C ALA A 358 1.93 2.88 20.68
N ASN A 359 2.54 2.32 21.74
CA ASN A 359 3.56 1.27 21.62
C ASN A 359 3.01 -0.09 21.16
N GLU A 360 1.73 -0.39 21.41
CA GLU A 360 1.06 -1.59 20.91
C GLU A 360 0.80 -1.50 19.40
N LEU A 361 0.50 -0.31 18.90
CA LEU A 361 0.27 -0.04 17.48
C LEU A 361 1.58 0.07 16.69
N GLU A 362 2.59 0.71 17.29
CA GLU A 362 3.90 0.93 16.68
C GLU A 362 5.00 0.74 17.73
N ASP A 363 5.73 -0.37 17.68
CA ASP A 363 6.88 -0.59 18.54
C ASP A 363 8.09 0.17 17.97
N SER A 364 8.35 1.37 18.50
CA SER A 364 9.46 2.20 18.06
C SER A 364 10.19 2.88 19.22
N GLN A 365 11.39 3.39 18.96
CA GLN A 365 12.20 4.03 20.00
C GLN A 365 11.46 5.20 20.68
N ARG A 366 10.67 5.98 19.91
CA ARG A 366 9.92 7.13 20.44
C ARG A 366 8.83 6.70 21.44
N THR A 367 8.11 5.62 21.17
CA THR A 367 7.00 5.14 22.00
C THR A 367 7.56 4.54 23.30
N GLN A 368 8.65 3.77 23.20
CA GLN A 368 9.36 3.21 24.34
C GLN A 368 9.94 4.28 25.25
N GLU A 369 10.59 5.32 24.70
CA GLU A 369 11.13 6.44 25.47
C GLU A 369 10.03 7.22 26.21
N GLY A 370 8.91 7.50 25.53
CA GLY A 370 7.74 8.14 26.13
C GLY A 370 7.16 7.32 27.29
N LEU A 371 6.99 6.01 27.09
CA LEU A 371 6.50 5.09 28.10
C LEU A 371 7.42 5.04 29.33
N ASN A 372 8.73 4.88 29.12
CA ASN A 372 9.72 4.85 30.19
C ASN A 372 9.75 6.17 30.98
N ARG A 373 9.65 7.30 30.28
CA ARG A 373 9.57 8.63 30.89
C ARG A 373 8.31 8.78 31.74
N ALA A 374 7.14 8.42 31.22
CA ALA A 374 5.88 8.48 31.94
C ALA A 374 5.89 7.56 33.18
N GLN A 375 6.44 6.35 33.08
CA GLN A 375 6.58 5.42 34.22
C GLN A 375 7.49 6.00 35.30
N LYS A 376 8.62 6.58 34.90
CA LYS A 376 9.55 7.23 35.84
C LYS A 376 8.87 8.40 36.56
N LEU A 377 8.13 9.24 35.84
CA LEU A 377 7.41 10.38 36.41
C LEU A 377 6.29 9.92 37.34
N LEU A 378 5.53 8.88 36.98
CA LEU A 378 4.52 8.28 37.86
C LEU A 378 5.18 7.80 39.16
N LYS A 379 6.26 7.01 39.08
CA LYS A 379 6.99 6.53 40.27
C LYS A 379 7.50 7.70 41.11
N GLN A 380 8.02 8.75 40.49
CA GLN A 380 8.45 9.96 41.21
C GLN A 380 7.29 10.69 41.90
N SER A 381 6.13 10.76 41.25
CA SER A 381 4.92 11.39 41.83
C SER A 381 4.36 10.60 43.03
N GLN A 382 4.52 9.27 43.01
CA GLN A 382 4.09 8.38 44.09
C GLN A 382 5.06 8.40 45.28
N LYS A 383 6.32 8.81 45.09
CA LYS A 383 7.29 8.95 46.19
C LYS A 383 6.86 10.06 47.14
N ARG A 384 6.58 9.68 48.39
CA ARG A 384 6.15 10.59 49.44
C ARG A 384 7.33 11.40 49.99
N ASP A 385 7.29 12.72 49.89
CA ASP A 385 8.23 13.58 50.63
C ASP A 385 7.70 13.87 52.04
N TYR A 386 8.09 13.03 53.00
CA TYR A 386 7.64 13.15 54.39
C TYR A 386 8.02 14.48 55.06
N TYR A 387 9.14 15.10 54.66
CA TYR A 387 9.55 16.40 55.19
C TYR A 387 8.65 17.51 54.67
N LYS A 388 8.32 17.46 53.37
CA LYS A 388 7.38 18.40 52.72
C LYS A 388 5.96 18.24 53.27
N ILE A 389 5.51 17.01 53.50
CA ILE A 389 4.20 16.70 54.09
C ILE A 389 4.03 17.35 55.48
N LEU A 390 5.06 17.29 56.33
CA LEU A 390 5.02 17.94 57.65
C LEU A 390 5.46 19.41 57.65
N GLY A 391 5.96 19.93 56.53
CA GLY A 391 6.47 21.30 56.43
C GLY A 391 7.70 21.57 57.30
N VAL A 392 8.56 20.57 57.50
CA VAL A 392 9.76 20.67 58.35
C VAL A 392 11.04 20.49 57.54
N LYS A 393 12.14 21.10 57.98
CA LYS A 393 13.45 20.94 57.33
C LYS A 393 14.01 19.53 57.54
N ARG A 394 14.86 19.04 56.63
CA ARG A 394 15.57 17.77 56.79
C ARG A 394 16.40 17.67 58.08
N THR A 395 16.86 18.81 58.60
CA THR A 395 17.60 18.92 59.87
C THR A 395 16.70 18.96 61.11
N ALA A 396 15.37 18.87 60.96
CA ALA A 396 14.43 19.04 62.06
C ALA A 396 14.62 17.97 63.14
N LYS A 397 14.60 18.39 64.40
CA LYS A 397 14.70 17.47 65.55
C LYS A 397 13.37 16.75 65.77
N LYS A 398 13.40 15.56 66.39
CA LYS A 398 12.19 14.76 66.72
C LYS A 398 11.08 15.57 67.40
N LYS A 399 11.45 16.51 68.29
CA LYS A 399 10.50 17.40 68.98
C LYS A 399 9.78 18.37 68.01
N GLU A 400 10.48 18.86 66.99
CA GLU A 400 9.93 19.78 65.98
C GLU A 400 8.99 19.04 65.02
N ILE A 401 9.36 17.81 64.62
CA ILE A 401 8.53 16.91 63.81
C ILE A 401 7.22 16.60 64.53
N LEU A 402 7.27 16.20 65.81
CA LEU A 402 6.07 15.92 66.61
C LEU A 402 5.20 17.17 66.81
N LYS A 403 5.81 18.36 66.91
CA LYS A 403 5.07 19.63 67.01
C LYS A 403 4.33 19.96 65.71
N ALA A 404 4.99 19.78 64.57
CA ALA A 404 4.39 19.98 63.25
C ALA A 404 3.25 18.98 62.99
N TYR A 405 3.49 17.70 63.28
CA TYR A 405 2.46 16.66 63.22
C TYR A 405 1.23 17.00 64.06
N ARG A 406 1.38 17.35 65.34
CA ARG A 406 0.23 17.68 66.21
C ARG A 406 -0.61 18.83 65.65
N LYS A 407 0.05 19.87 65.11
CA LYS A 407 -0.63 21.01 64.48
C LYS A 407 -1.44 20.58 63.27
N LEU A 408 -0.84 19.82 62.36
CA LEU A 408 -1.50 19.34 61.14
C LEU A 408 -2.58 18.30 61.44
N ALA A 409 -2.35 17.38 62.38
CA ALA A 409 -3.32 16.38 62.80
C ALA A 409 -4.56 17.03 63.43
N GLN A 410 -4.38 18.10 64.20
CA GLN A 410 -5.50 18.86 64.74
C GLN A 410 -6.27 19.63 63.65
N GLN A 411 -5.63 20.03 62.56
CA GLN A 411 -6.26 20.76 61.45
C GLN A 411 -7.00 19.82 60.48
N TRP A 412 -6.41 18.66 60.20
CA TRP A 412 -6.87 17.72 59.18
C TRP A 412 -7.57 16.48 59.75
N HIS A 413 -7.91 16.48 61.04
CA HIS A 413 -8.69 15.38 61.63
C HIS A 413 -10.03 15.23 60.90
N PRO A 414 -10.40 14.02 60.41
CA PRO A 414 -11.61 13.82 59.59
C PRO A 414 -12.90 14.35 60.23
N ASP A 415 -13.01 14.31 61.57
CA ASP A 415 -14.17 14.81 62.32
C ASP A 415 -14.38 16.34 62.24
N LYS A 416 -13.42 17.09 61.70
CA LYS A 416 -13.51 18.55 61.53
C LYS A 416 -13.98 19.00 60.15
N HIS A 417 -14.22 18.07 59.23
CA HIS A 417 -14.54 18.36 57.83
C HIS A 417 -15.92 17.79 57.47
N GLU A 418 -16.68 18.55 56.69
CA GLU A 418 -18.02 18.18 56.24
C GLU A 418 -18.00 16.90 55.37
N GLU A 419 -19.08 16.12 55.40
CA GLU A 419 -19.16 14.85 54.69
C GLU A 419 -19.05 14.99 53.16
N GLY A 420 -18.61 13.93 52.49
CA GLY A 420 -18.32 13.93 51.06
C GLY A 420 -16.85 14.23 50.76
N VAL A 421 -16.59 14.98 49.68
CA VAL A 421 -15.25 15.21 49.12
C VAL A 421 -14.29 15.87 50.12
N ALA A 422 -14.80 16.72 51.02
CA ALA A 422 -13.99 17.42 52.01
C ALA A 422 -13.44 16.47 53.09
N LYS A 423 -14.29 15.59 53.66
CA LYS A 423 -13.87 14.55 54.62
C LYS A 423 -12.92 13.53 54.00
N GLU A 424 -13.13 13.15 52.73
CA GLU A 424 -12.23 12.23 52.02
C GLU A 424 -10.84 12.85 51.79
N LYS A 425 -10.78 14.12 51.38
CA LYS A 425 -9.53 14.88 51.25
C LYS A 425 -8.82 15.01 52.60
N ALA A 426 -9.56 15.33 53.65
CA ALA A 426 -8.99 15.42 55.00
C ALA A 426 -8.45 14.08 55.49
N SER A 427 -9.15 12.98 55.21
CA SER A 427 -8.70 11.62 55.55
C SER A 427 -7.39 11.26 54.83
N LYS A 428 -7.27 11.55 53.53
CA LYS A 428 -6.02 11.31 52.78
C LYS A 428 -4.85 12.12 53.35
N VAL A 429 -5.05 13.41 53.59
CA VAL A 429 -4.03 14.28 54.20
C VAL A 429 -3.66 13.80 55.60
N PHE A 430 -4.64 13.35 56.41
CA PHE A 430 -4.41 12.81 57.75
C PHE A 430 -3.56 11.53 57.73
N MET A 431 -3.81 10.64 56.77
CA MET A 431 -2.99 9.44 56.56
C MET A 431 -1.55 9.80 56.18
N ASP A 432 -1.35 10.77 55.27
CA ASP A 432 -0.01 11.18 54.84
C ASP A 432 0.80 11.83 55.96
N ILE A 433 0.19 12.70 56.79
CA ILE A 433 0.90 13.30 57.95
C ILE A 433 1.20 12.26 59.04
N ALA A 434 0.35 11.23 59.20
CA ALA A 434 0.60 10.13 60.13
C ALA A 434 1.77 9.26 59.67
N ALA A 435 1.79 8.89 58.38
CA ALA A 435 2.89 8.20 57.73
C ALA A 435 4.21 9.00 57.86
N ALA A 436 4.17 10.31 57.57
CA ALA A 436 5.33 11.18 57.73
C ALA A 436 5.85 11.25 59.17
N LYS A 437 4.95 11.29 60.16
CA LYS A 437 5.34 11.22 61.57
C LYS A 437 5.99 9.88 61.89
N GLU A 438 5.46 8.77 61.39
CA GLU A 438 6.00 7.44 61.64
C GLU A 438 7.43 7.34 61.13
N VAL A 439 7.64 7.69 59.86
CA VAL A 439 8.95 7.63 59.21
C VAL A 439 9.95 8.57 59.87
N LEU A 440 9.58 9.83 60.09
CA LEU A 440 10.54 10.85 60.53
C LEU A 440 10.85 10.81 62.04
N THR A 441 10.04 10.11 62.86
CA THR A 441 10.28 10.00 64.32
C THR A 441 10.97 8.70 64.74
N ASP A 442 11.03 7.72 63.84
CA ASP A 442 11.80 6.50 63.97
C ASP A 442 13.20 6.71 63.35
N PRO A 443 14.30 6.55 64.12
CA PRO A 443 15.65 6.81 63.63
C PRO A 443 16.04 5.95 62.42
N GLU A 444 15.63 4.68 62.39
CA GLU A 444 16.00 3.73 61.34
C GLU A 444 15.22 4.01 60.06
N LYS A 445 13.90 4.23 60.16
CA LYS A 445 13.07 4.59 59.01
C LYS A 445 13.46 5.95 58.43
N ARG A 446 13.77 6.92 59.28
CA ARG A 446 14.25 8.25 58.84
C ARG A 446 15.57 8.14 58.10
N GLN A 447 16.51 7.34 58.61
CA GLN A 447 17.80 7.13 57.96
C GLN A 447 17.64 6.46 56.59
N GLN A 448 16.76 5.46 56.47
CA GLN A 448 16.42 4.82 55.18
C GLN A 448 15.85 5.85 54.19
N PHE A 449 14.90 6.67 54.66
CA PHE A 449 14.33 7.74 53.86
C PHE A 449 15.35 8.80 53.43
N ASP A 450 16.27 9.17 54.31
CA ASP A 450 17.35 10.11 54.00
C ASP A 450 18.38 9.52 53.03
N GLN A 451 18.48 8.19 52.94
CA GLN A 451 19.29 7.46 51.97
C GLN A 451 18.59 7.25 50.62
N GLY A 452 17.32 7.66 50.50
CA GLY A 452 16.55 7.63 49.25
C GLY A 452 15.61 6.43 49.08
N GLU A 453 15.50 5.58 50.10
CA GLU A 453 14.58 4.44 50.17
C GLU A 453 13.33 4.83 50.94
N ASP A 454 12.12 4.59 50.42
CA ASP A 454 10.89 4.90 51.15
C ASP A 454 10.53 3.71 52.08
N PRO A 455 10.67 3.87 53.40
CA PRO A 455 10.45 2.77 54.35
C PRO A 455 9.00 2.30 54.42
N LEU A 456 8.06 3.01 53.82
CA LEU A 456 6.65 2.60 53.71
C LEU A 456 6.26 2.18 52.28
N ASP A 457 7.19 2.11 51.33
CA ASP A 457 6.93 1.60 49.98
C ASP A 457 6.83 0.06 50.00
N PRO A 458 5.68 -0.52 49.60
CA PRO A 458 5.46 -1.96 49.58
C PRO A 458 6.46 -2.74 48.69
N GLU A 459 6.91 -2.17 47.56
CA GLU A 459 7.82 -2.86 46.63
C GLU A 459 9.25 -2.93 47.19
N GLU A 460 9.72 -1.87 47.86
CA GLU A 460 11.04 -1.85 48.51
C GLU A 460 11.07 -2.74 49.75
N GLN A 461 9.97 -2.84 50.51
CA GLN A 461 9.84 -3.80 51.61
C GLN A 461 9.91 -5.26 51.13
N GLN A 462 9.35 -5.57 49.95
CA GLN A 462 9.44 -6.91 49.35
C GLN A 462 10.84 -7.28 48.86
N ARG A 463 11.58 -6.34 48.26
CA ARG A 463 12.99 -6.55 47.88
C ARG A 463 13.89 -6.81 49.09
N ARG A 464 13.63 -6.13 50.20
CA ARG A 464 14.37 -6.30 51.46
C ARG A 464 14.14 -7.68 52.09
N ASN A 465 12.94 -8.24 51.94
CA ASN A 465 12.61 -9.59 52.40
C ASN A 465 13.18 -10.71 51.51
N GLN A 466 13.55 -10.41 50.26
CA GLN A 466 14.26 -11.37 49.39
C GLN A 466 15.78 -11.35 49.60
N HIS A 467 16.36 -10.22 50.00
CA HIS A 467 17.80 -10.12 50.28
C HIS A 467 18.22 -10.71 51.65
N TRP A 468 17.24 -10.99 52.52
CA TRP A 468 17.43 -11.67 53.82
C TRP A 468 16.89 -13.12 53.84
N GLY A 469 16.81 -13.77 52.67
CA GLY A 469 16.41 -15.18 52.55
C GLY A 469 17.58 -16.16 52.53
N ASN A 470 17.76 -16.89 53.64
CA ASN A 470 18.53 -18.13 53.88
C ASN A 470 20.08 -18.10 53.96
N PRO A 471 20.65 -18.21 55.19
CA PRO A 471 22.05 -18.60 55.41
C PRO A 471 22.29 -20.12 55.55
N PHE A 472 21.28 -20.99 55.38
CA PHE A 472 21.47 -22.45 55.46
C PHE A 472 20.54 -23.20 54.50
N GLY A 473 21.12 -24.14 53.75
CA GLY A 473 20.40 -25.28 53.16
C GLY A 473 20.27 -25.23 51.65
N GLY A 474 21.22 -25.86 50.95
CA GLY A 474 21.10 -26.19 49.54
C GLY A 474 20.15 -27.36 49.28
N GLY A 475 19.73 -27.49 48.02
CA GLY A 475 19.33 -28.74 47.39
C GLY A 475 17.89 -29.19 47.65
N GLY A 476 17.11 -29.31 46.58
CA GLY A 476 15.91 -30.15 46.55
C GLY A 476 14.65 -29.41 46.14
N GLY A 477 14.34 -29.48 44.84
CA GLY A 477 13.06 -29.06 44.32
C GLY A 477 11.91 -29.86 44.93
N PHE A 478 10.80 -29.19 45.19
CA PHE A 478 9.54 -29.83 45.51
C PHE A 478 8.40 -29.05 44.86
N ASN A 479 7.92 -29.56 43.72
CA ASN A 479 6.69 -29.16 43.04
C ASN A 479 5.50 -29.81 43.77
N PRO A 480 4.55 -29.07 44.36
CA PRO A 480 3.37 -29.66 44.98
C PRO A 480 2.13 -29.67 44.07
N PHE A 481 2.27 -29.50 42.75
CA PHE A 481 1.17 -29.71 41.80
C PHE A 481 1.19 -31.15 41.25
N GLY A 482 0.71 -32.07 42.08
CA GLY A 482 0.36 -33.44 41.70
C GLY A 482 -1.16 -33.65 41.84
N SER A 483 -1.80 -33.91 40.71
CA SER A 483 -3.22 -34.22 40.48
C SER A 483 -3.89 -35.13 41.53
N GLY A 484 -5.16 -34.85 41.86
CA GLY A 484 -6.05 -35.79 42.56
C GLY A 484 -7.39 -35.16 42.94
N GLY A 485 -8.46 -35.53 42.21
CA GLY A 485 -9.78 -34.93 42.30
C GLY A 485 -10.60 -35.23 43.56
N GLY A 486 -11.65 -34.45 43.76
CA GLY A 486 -12.69 -34.69 44.76
C GLY A 486 -13.62 -33.50 44.91
N SER A 487 -14.80 -33.56 44.30
CA SER A 487 -15.87 -32.57 44.51
C SER A 487 -16.48 -32.74 45.90
N PHE A 488 -16.70 -31.65 46.63
CA PHE A 488 -17.75 -31.59 47.66
C PHE A 488 -18.30 -30.17 47.80
N LYS A 489 -19.61 -30.02 47.56
CA LYS A 489 -20.47 -28.95 48.10
C LYS A 489 -20.75 -29.29 49.59
N PHE A 490 -21.06 -28.41 50.54
CA PHE A 490 -22.15 -27.42 50.57
C PHE A 490 -22.17 -26.67 51.94
N HIS A 491 -22.93 -25.56 51.95
CA HIS A 491 -23.69 -24.89 53.04
C HIS A 491 -22.96 -24.03 54.08
N PHE A 492 -23.38 -22.76 54.11
CA PHE A 492 -23.18 -21.78 55.18
C PHE A 492 -24.40 -21.78 56.13
N PRO A 493 -24.21 -21.43 57.42
CA PRO A 493 -25.24 -20.86 58.28
C PRO A 493 -25.56 -19.41 57.90
#